data_AF-A0A401ZH04-F1
#
_entry.id   AF-A0A401ZH04-F1
#
_cell.length_a   1.000
_cell.length_b   1.000
_cell.length_c   1.000
_cell.angle_alpha   90.00
_cell.angle_beta   90.00
_cell.angle_gamma   90.00
#
_symmetry.space_group_name_H-M   'P 1'
#
loop_
_entity.id
_entity.type
_entity.pdbx_description
1 polymer ?
#
loop_
_entity_poly.entity_id
_entity_poly.type
_entity_poly.pdbx_seq_one_letter_code
_entity_poly.pdbx_strand_id
1 'polypeptide(L)'
;MSQCQNPICQRSIESVPGHRRRKYCDDACKQTAYRLRLEAAEQERIEAERQEYERQELEALRTRYREVLPDTLRFLYELRKQGQYRLVEQIGHVILTEIEHAHQDEAEQRNQLIEEIMLLGEKIGYSAMTLGRMDNINGPGEYALMGGVDCWSSFVSNASLFMLRQTRDTAYYHAEGYKRSRERRVRHVFLRRSHWASFPLAFACLRLYPVCETGRMTMAYVAHPQCTSWNTNKAGEQDAIRKEPSSRTLRNDQSSRPSSANA
;
A
#
# COMPACT_ATOMS: atom_id res chain seq x y z
N MET A 1 -20.92 60.70 -20.14
CA MET A 1 -19.60 61.22 -20.57
C MET A 1 -18.67 60.03 -20.77
N SER A 2 -17.95 59.95 -21.89
CA SER A 2 -16.91 58.93 -22.10
C SER A 2 -15.58 59.46 -21.56
N GLN A 3 -14.77 58.62 -20.92
CA GLN A 3 -13.41 58.99 -20.50
C GLN A 3 -12.39 58.66 -21.60
N CYS A 4 -11.24 59.33 -21.57
CA CYS A 4 -10.11 59.03 -22.45
C CYS A 4 -9.64 57.58 -22.28
N GLN A 5 -9.39 56.86 -23.39
CA GLN A 5 -8.88 55.48 -23.35
C GLN A 5 -7.37 55.37 -23.07
N ASN A 6 -6.66 56.49 -22.88
CA ASN A 6 -5.27 56.45 -22.42
C ASN A 6 -5.27 56.21 -20.90
N PRO A 7 -4.67 55.12 -20.38
CA PRO A 7 -4.76 54.76 -18.96
C PRO A 7 -4.17 55.82 -18.02
N ILE A 8 -3.31 56.71 -18.52
CA ILE A 8 -2.70 57.79 -17.73
C ILE A 8 -3.59 59.06 -17.73
N CYS A 9 -4.55 59.17 -18.66
CA CYS A 9 -5.35 60.37 -18.85
C CYS A 9 -6.78 60.20 -18.30
N GLN A 10 -7.14 60.98 -17.30
CA GLN A 10 -8.48 60.97 -16.68
C GLN A 10 -9.44 62.01 -17.28
N ARG A 11 -9.06 62.69 -18.38
CA ARG A 11 -9.90 63.72 -19.01
C ARG A 11 -11.18 63.10 -19.57
N SER A 12 -12.32 63.78 -19.35
CA SER A 12 -13.58 63.45 -20.01
C SER A 12 -13.54 63.89 -21.48
N ILE A 13 -14.20 63.10 -22.33
CA ILE A 13 -14.38 63.38 -23.75
C ILE A 13 -15.84 63.80 -23.94
N GLU A 14 -16.02 65.02 -24.43
CA GLU A 14 -17.32 65.50 -24.88
C GLU A 14 -17.67 64.86 -26.23
N SER A 15 -18.87 64.30 -26.33
CA SER A 15 -19.35 63.63 -27.54
C SER A 15 -20.27 64.58 -28.30
N VAL A 16 -19.81 65.10 -29.44
CA VAL A 16 -20.67 65.89 -30.34
C VAL A 16 -21.65 64.94 -31.04
N PRO A 17 -22.98 65.17 -30.95
CA PRO A 17 -23.97 64.34 -31.63
C PRO A 17 -23.80 64.41 -33.15
N GLY A 18 -24.05 63.30 -33.85
CA GLY A 18 -23.87 63.20 -35.31
C GLY A 18 -22.45 62.81 -35.77
N HIS A 19 -21.45 62.81 -34.89
CA HIS A 19 -20.09 62.36 -35.20
C HIS A 19 -19.73 61.03 -34.53
N ARG A 20 -18.74 60.31 -35.09
CA ARG A 20 -18.18 59.11 -34.46
C ARG A 20 -17.56 59.48 -33.11
N ARG A 21 -17.91 58.73 -32.06
CA ARG A 21 -17.36 58.93 -30.71
C ARG A 21 -15.83 58.86 -30.73
N ARG A 22 -15.18 59.92 -30.20
CA ARG A 22 -13.73 59.95 -30.02
C ARG A 22 -13.33 59.02 -28.87
N LYS A 23 -12.23 58.29 -29.05
CA LYS A 23 -11.65 57.39 -28.04
C LYS A 23 -10.60 58.08 -27.16
N TYR A 24 -10.00 59.16 -27.65
CA TYR A 24 -8.94 59.91 -26.98
C TYR A 24 -9.28 61.40 -27.00
N CYS A 25 -8.82 62.13 -25.98
CA CYS A 25 -9.07 63.58 -25.88
C CYS A 25 -8.23 64.39 -26.90
N ASP A 26 -7.02 63.93 -27.21
CA ASP A 26 -6.10 64.51 -28.19
C ASP A 26 -5.23 63.43 -28.88
N ASP A 27 -4.49 63.82 -29.92
CA ASP A 27 -3.58 62.92 -30.65
C ASP A 27 -2.38 62.48 -29.79
N ALA A 28 -1.94 63.31 -28.84
CA ALA A 28 -0.88 62.95 -27.91
C ALA A 28 -1.29 61.76 -27.00
N CYS A 29 -2.53 61.74 -26.52
CA CYS A 29 -3.10 60.63 -25.76
C CYS A 29 -3.25 59.38 -26.63
N LYS A 30 -3.62 59.53 -27.91
CA LYS A 30 -3.67 58.41 -28.86
C LYS A 30 -2.29 57.78 -29.06
N GLN A 31 -1.26 58.59 -29.31
CA GLN A 31 0.11 58.11 -29.48
C GLN A 31 0.68 57.50 -28.20
N THR A 32 0.40 58.09 -27.04
CA THR A 32 0.85 57.56 -25.74
C THR A 32 0.17 56.23 -25.41
N ALA A 33 -1.15 56.12 -25.61
CA ALA A 33 -1.85 54.84 -25.43
C ALA A 33 -1.34 53.75 -26.39
N TYR A 34 -0.96 54.12 -27.61
CA TYR A 34 -0.33 53.18 -28.55
C TYR A 34 1.05 52.72 -28.07
N ARG A 35 1.92 53.64 -27.64
CA ARG A 35 3.25 53.30 -27.07
C ARG A 35 3.13 52.37 -25.85
N LEU A 36 2.23 52.66 -24.91
CA LEU A 36 2.02 51.82 -23.73
C LEU A 36 1.58 50.40 -24.09
N ARG A 37 0.76 50.23 -25.14
CA ARG A 37 0.37 48.88 -25.60
C ARG A 37 1.55 48.12 -26.21
N LEU A 38 2.42 48.81 -26.95
CA LEU A 38 3.64 48.20 -27.48
C LEU A 38 4.60 47.81 -26.36
N GLU A 39 4.81 48.70 -25.38
CA GLU A 39 5.64 48.42 -24.20
C GLU A 39 5.09 47.25 -23.39
N ALA A 40 3.77 47.20 -23.14
CA ALA A 40 3.14 46.09 -22.43
C ALA A 40 3.26 44.76 -23.19
N ALA A 41 3.04 44.77 -24.51
CA ALA A 41 3.19 43.57 -25.34
C ALA A 41 4.64 43.06 -25.36
N GLU A 42 5.63 43.97 -25.37
CA GLU A 42 7.03 43.58 -25.30
C GLU A 42 7.42 43.04 -23.91
N GLN A 43 6.91 43.64 -22.83
CA GLN A 43 7.09 43.13 -21.48
C GLN A 43 6.51 41.72 -21.33
N GLU A 44 5.30 41.49 -21.83
CA GLU A 44 4.66 40.16 -21.81
C GLU A 44 5.49 39.12 -22.57
N ARG A 45 6.07 39.49 -23.72
CA ARG A 45 6.98 38.61 -24.47
C ARG A 45 8.25 38.26 -23.67
N ILE A 46 8.89 39.27 -23.07
CA ILE A 46 10.10 39.06 -22.25
C ILE A 46 9.81 38.19 -21.03
N GLU A 47 8.66 38.39 -20.37
CA GLU A 47 8.23 37.58 -19.23
C GLU A 47 7.93 36.14 -19.63
N ALA A 48 7.25 35.93 -20.76
CA ALA A 48 7.00 34.59 -21.30
C ALA A 48 8.29 33.85 -21.65
N GLU A 49 9.24 34.53 -22.31
CA GLU A 49 10.57 33.97 -22.61
C GLU A 49 11.34 33.60 -21.33
N ARG A 50 11.25 34.43 -20.28
CA ARG A 50 11.87 34.14 -18.98
C ARG A 50 11.25 32.92 -18.30
N GLN A 51 9.93 32.82 -18.29
CA GLN A 51 9.22 31.68 -17.70
C GLN A 51 9.52 30.37 -18.44
N GLU A 52 9.62 30.44 -19.78
CA GLU A 52 10.01 29.30 -20.60
C GLU A 52 11.41 28.80 -20.23
N TYR A 53 12.38 29.72 -20.12
CA TYR A 53 13.74 29.40 -19.73
C TYR A 53 13.82 28.79 -18.33
N GLU A 54 13.10 29.35 -17.35
CA GLU A 54 13.01 28.80 -16.00
C GLU A 54 12.43 27.38 -16.00
N ARG A 55 11.37 27.14 -16.77
CA ARG A 55 10.76 25.81 -16.90
C ARG A 55 11.74 24.80 -17.50
N GLN A 56 12.49 25.19 -18.53
CA GLN A 56 13.50 24.32 -19.15
C GLN A 56 14.63 23.96 -18.18
N GLU A 57 15.11 24.92 -17.39
CA GLU A 57 16.14 24.67 -16.38
C GLU A 57 15.65 23.75 -15.24
N LEU A 58 14.41 23.95 -14.77
CA LEU A 58 13.79 23.06 -13.78
C LEU A 58 13.60 21.65 -14.32
N GLU A 59 13.20 21.50 -15.59
CA GLU A 59 13.06 20.18 -16.22
C GLU A 59 14.42 19.49 -16.41
N ALA A 60 15.48 20.24 -16.70
CA ALA A 60 16.84 19.72 -16.75
C ALA A 60 17.30 19.22 -15.36
N LEU A 61 17.02 19.99 -14.30
CA LEU A 61 17.30 19.56 -12.92
C LEU A 61 16.48 18.32 -12.56
N ARG A 62 15.20 18.27 -12.92
CA ARG A 62 14.32 17.12 -12.70
C ARG A 62 14.83 15.87 -13.40
N THR A 63 15.31 16.00 -14.65
CA THR A 63 15.88 14.89 -15.41
C THR A 63 17.14 14.34 -14.74
N ARG A 64 17.97 15.22 -14.16
CA ARG A 64 19.21 14.86 -13.46
C ARG A 64 18.94 14.27 -12.06
N TYR A 65 17.93 14.78 -11.35
CA TYR A 65 17.60 14.46 -9.97
C TYR A 65 16.17 13.91 -9.83
N ARG A 66 15.91 12.79 -10.51
CA ARG A 66 14.56 12.24 -10.79
C ARG A 66 13.64 12.07 -9.58
N GLU A 67 14.19 11.66 -8.45
CA GLU A 67 13.44 11.30 -7.23
C GLU A 67 13.37 12.44 -6.21
N VAL A 68 13.81 13.64 -6.59
CA VAL A 68 13.84 14.79 -5.69
C VAL A 68 12.51 15.56 -5.73
N LEU A 69 12.05 15.99 -4.55
CA LEU A 69 10.81 16.76 -4.39
C LEU A 69 10.83 18.09 -5.18
N PRO A 70 9.69 18.56 -5.71
CA PRO A 70 9.63 19.80 -6.50
C PRO A 70 10.17 21.04 -5.79
N ASP A 71 9.91 21.19 -4.49
CA ASP A 71 10.41 22.33 -3.71
C ASP A 71 11.93 22.32 -3.58
N THR A 72 12.53 21.14 -3.44
CA THR A 72 13.99 20.98 -3.42
C THR A 72 14.60 21.30 -4.78
N LEU A 73 13.95 20.92 -5.88
CA LEU A 73 14.39 21.31 -7.23
C LEU A 73 14.37 22.84 -7.42
N ARG A 74 13.30 23.51 -6.94
CA ARG A 74 13.21 24.98 -6.97
C ARG A 74 14.32 25.64 -6.13
N PHE A 75 14.63 25.08 -4.96
CA PHE A 75 15.76 25.53 -4.15
C PHE A 75 17.10 25.39 -4.90
N LEU A 76 17.36 24.25 -5.54
CA LEU A 76 18.57 24.04 -6.35
C LEU A 76 18.65 25.00 -7.54
N TYR A 77 17.50 25.32 -8.17
CA TYR A 77 17.42 26.31 -9.24
C TYR A 77 17.83 27.71 -8.75
N GLU A 78 17.30 28.16 -7.61
CA GLU A 78 17.65 29.47 -7.06
C GLU A 78 19.13 29.58 -6.68
N LEU A 79 19.73 28.52 -6.11
CA LEU A 79 21.17 28.47 -5.86
C LEU A 79 21.98 28.56 -7.15
N ARG A 80 21.53 27.88 -8.21
CA ARG A 80 22.18 27.92 -9.53
C ARG A 80 22.12 29.32 -10.14
N LYS A 81 20.99 30.00 -10.00
CA LYS A 81 20.78 31.39 -10.45
C LYS A 81 21.70 32.38 -9.72
N GLN A 82 22.09 32.08 -8.49
CA GLN A 82 23.10 32.82 -7.72
C GLN A 82 24.55 32.48 -8.13
N GLY A 83 24.75 31.64 -9.14
CA GLY A 83 26.07 31.22 -9.63
C GLY A 83 26.72 30.08 -8.83
N GLN A 84 25.99 29.44 -7.92
CA GLN A 84 26.53 28.40 -7.03
C GLN A 84 26.48 27.00 -7.66
N TYR A 85 26.97 26.86 -8.89
CA TYR A 85 26.87 25.60 -9.66
C TYR A 85 27.49 24.40 -8.94
N ARG A 86 28.69 24.56 -8.35
CA ARG A 86 29.38 23.46 -7.65
C ARG A 86 28.61 22.97 -6.42
N LEU A 87 28.01 23.89 -5.67
CA LEU A 87 27.23 23.55 -4.49
C LEU A 87 25.97 22.77 -4.87
N VAL A 88 25.28 23.20 -5.93
CA VAL A 88 24.10 22.50 -6.47
C VAL A 88 24.45 21.06 -6.87
N GLU A 89 25.60 20.84 -7.49
CA GLU A 89 26.05 19.48 -7.84
C GLU A 89 26.39 18.64 -6.62
N GLN A 90 27.05 19.22 -5.61
CA GLN A 90 27.36 18.53 -4.36
C GLN A 90 26.09 18.13 -3.60
N ILE A 91 25.16 19.06 -3.41
CA ILE A 91 23.87 18.78 -2.75
C ILE A 91 23.10 17.72 -3.52
N GLY A 92 23.00 17.88 -4.84
CA GLY A 92 22.31 16.93 -5.71
C GLY A 92 22.90 15.52 -5.61
N HIS A 93 24.23 15.40 -5.58
CA HIS A 93 24.90 14.11 -5.43
C HIS A 93 24.61 13.47 -4.06
N VAL A 94 24.73 14.23 -2.97
CA VAL A 94 24.43 13.74 -1.61
C VAL A 94 22.99 13.24 -1.51
N ILE A 95 22.02 13.96 -2.08
CA ILE A 95 20.62 13.54 -2.07
C ILE A 95 20.44 12.20 -2.82
N LEU A 96 21.08 12.05 -3.98
CA LEU A 96 20.98 10.80 -4.74
C LEU A 96 21.61 9.62 -3.99
N THR A 97 22.77 9.82 -3.36
CA THR A 97 23.42 8.80 -2.53
C THR A 97 22.56 8.42 -1.34
N GLU A 98 21.94 9.40 -0.67
CA GLU A 98 21.04 9.13 0.47
C GLU A 98 19.80 8.33 0.04
N ILE A 99 19.21 8.66 -1.11
CA ILE A 99 18.08 7.92 -1.67
C ILE A 99 18.50 6.48 -2.01
N GLU A 100 19.66 6.30 -2.64
CA GLU A 100 20.19 4.98 -2.95
C GLU A 100 20.43 4.14 -1.69
N HIS A 101 21.03 4.74 -0.65
CA HIS A 101 21.23 4.09 0.64
C HIS A 101 19.90 3.73 1.31
N ALA A 102 18.91 4.63 1.28
CA ALA A 102 17.59 4.35 1.84
C ALA A 102 16.90 3.15 1.13
N HIS A 103 17.03 3.06 -0.20
CA HIS A 103 16.52 1.91 -0.97
C HIS A 103 17.26 0.60 -0.62
N GLN A 104 18.58 0.66 -0.43
CA GLN A 104 19.38 -0.50 -0.02
C GLN A 104 18.98 -0.95 1.38
N ASP A 105 18.88 -0.04 2.35
CA ASP A 105 18.47 -0.31 3.72
C ASP A 105 17.06 -0.91 3.77
N GLU A 106 16.12 -0.40 2.97
CA GLU A 106 14.76 -0.95 2.89
C GLU A 106 14.77 -2.38 2.32
N ALA A 107 15.57 -2.63 1.28
CA ALA A 107 15.70 -3.96 0.67
C ALA A 107 16.36 -4.96 1.63
N GLU A 108 17.41 -4.55 2.34
CA GLU A 108 18.07 -5.36 3.37
C GLU A 108 17.11 -5.69 4.52
N GLN A 109 16.39 -4.68 5.02
CA GLN A 109 15.40 -4.88 6.07
C GLN A 109 14.29 -5.82 5.63
N ARG A 110 13.82 -5.68 4.37
CA ARG A 110 12.84 -6.59 3.78
C ARG A 110 13.36 -8.02 3.80
N ASN A 111 14.58 -8.26 3.32
CA ASN A 111 15.17 -9.60 3.25
C ASN A 111 15.34 -10.22 4.64
N GLN A 112 15.82 -9.46 5.62
CA GLN A 112 15.92 -9.90 7.01
C GLN A 112 14.57 -10.33 7.58
N LEU A 113 13.52 -9.52 7.35
CA LEU A 113 12.17 -9.88 7.81
C LEU A 113 11.63 -11.13 7.11
N ILE A 114 11.91 -11.31 5.81
CA ILE A 114 11.52 -12.52 5.08
C ILE A 114 12.16 -13.75 5.71
N GLU A 115 13.47 -13.71 5.96
CA GLU A 115 14.20 -14.81 6.60
C GLU A 115 13.65 -15.13 7.99
N GLU A 116 13.45 -14.11 8.83
CA GLU A 116 12.89 -14.26 10.19
C GLU A 116 11.49 -14.89 10.16
N ILE A 117 10.62 -14.43 9.28
CA ILE A 117 9.24 -14.94 9.14
C ILE A 117 9.28 -16.39 8.67
N MET A 118 10.14 -16.76 7.72
CA MET A 118 10.25 -18.13 7.22
C MET A 118 10.78 -19.07 8.31
N LEU A 119 11.78 -18.66 9.10
CA LEU A 119 12.29 -19.42 10.25
C LEU A 119 11.21 -19.60 11.34
N LEU A 120 10.42 -18.55 11.62
CA LEU A 120 9.28 -18.64 12.53
C LEU A 120 8.20 -19.58 11.99
N GLY A 121 7.92 -19.49 10.69
CA GLY A 121 7.03 -20.38 9.94
C GLY A 121 7.44 -21.83 10.12
N GLU A 122 8.70 -22.17 9.86
CA GLU A 122 9.25 -23.52 10.07
C GLU A 122 9.04 -24.00 11.51
N LYS A 123 9.35 -23.15 12.50
CA LYS A 123 9.20 -23.46 13.93
C LYS A 123 7.77 -23.78 14.34
N ILE A 124 6.77 -23.16 13.70
CA ILE A 124 5.34 -23.43 13.93
C ILE A 124 4.75 -24.42 12.93
N GLY A 125 5.57 -25.05 12.07
CA GLY A 125 5.14 -26.01 11.05
C GLY A 125 4.27 -25.38 9.95
N TYR A 126 4.50 -24.11 9.63
CA TYR A 126 3.77 -23.32 8.64
C TYR A 126 2.25 -23.39 8.85
N SER A 127 1.82 -23.31 10.11
CA SER A 127 0.42 -23.29 10.49
C SER A 127 -0.30 -22.06 9.92
N ALA A 128 -1.60 -22.17 9.66
CA ALA A 128 -2.40 -21.00 9.33
C ALA A 128 -2.46 -20.04 10.54
N MET A 129 -2.45 -18.73 10.29
CA MET A 129 -2.54 -17.70 11.35
C MET A 129 -3.33 -16.48 10.89
N THR A 130 -4.00 -15.82 11.84
CA THR A 130 -4.75 -14.58 11.60
C THR A 130 -3.88 -13.39 12.00
N LEU A 131 -3.62 -12.47 11.06
CA LEU A 131 -2.78 -11.29 11.22
C LEU A 131 -3.52 -10.10 11.88
N GLY A 132 -4.78 -10.28 12.24
CA GLY A 132 -5.64 -9.25 12.81
C GLY A 132 -6.19 -8.27 11.77
N ARG A 133 -6.86 -7.22 12.26
CA ARG A 133 -7.37 -6.13 11.43
C ARG A 133 -6.24 -5.13 11.17
N MET A 134 -6.06 -4.73 9.92
CA MET A 134 -5.08 -3.72 9.54
C MET A 134 -5.79 -2.41 9.23
N ASP A 135 -5.48 -1.36 10.00
CA ASP A 135 -6.18 -0.07 9.93
C ASP A 135 -5.95 0.69 8.60
N ASN A 136 -4.96 0.28 7.81
CA ASN A 136 -4.52 0.99 6.61
C ASN A 136 -4.90 0.33 5.27
N ILE A 137 -5.66 -0.76 5.28
CA ILE A 137 -6.17 -1.36 4.03
C ILE A 137 -7.67 -1.14 3.98
N ASN A 138 -8.12 -0.42 2.95
CA ASN A 138 -9.54 -0.15 2.67
C ASN A 138 -10.27 -1.48 2.35
N GLY A 139 -10.59 -2.23 3.39
CA GLY A 139 -11.22 -3.53 3.33
C GLY A 139 -11.63 -4.00 4.72
N PRO A 140 -12.90 -4.31 4.97
CA PRO A 140 -13.34 -4.94 6.20
C PRO A 140 -12.96 -6.42 6.14
N GLY A 141 -11.72 -6.76 6.50
CA GLY A 141 -11.27 -8.15 6.53
C GLY A 141 -10.16 -8.38 7.54
N GLU A 142 -10.30 -9.43 8.33
CA GLU A 142 -9.16 -10.03 9.02
C GLU A 142 -8.28 -10.71 7.97
N TYR A 143 -6.99 -10.37 7.96
CA TYR A 143 -6.05 -11.04 7.07
C TYR A 143 -5.69 -12.39 7.66
N ALA A 144 -5.92 -13.46 6.91
CA ALA A 144 -5.51 -14.81 7.29
C ALA A 144 -4.37 -15.28 6.37
N LEU A 145 -3.26 -15.67 6.97
CA LEU A 145 -2.20 -16.39 6.29
C LEU A 145 -2.55 -17.87 6.31
N MET A 146 -2.74 -18.43 5.11
CA MET A 146 -3.03 -19.86 4.95
C MET A 146 -1.80 -20.71 5.31
N GLY A 147 -2.04 -21.91 5.82
CA GLY A 147 -0.97 -22.84 6.17
C GLY A 147 -0.28 -23.45 4.94
N GLY A 148 0.97 -23.86 5.10
CA GLY A 148 1.80 -24.48 4.06
C GLY A 148 2.93 -23.56 3.56
N VAL A 149 4.07 -24.16 3.23
CA VAL A 149 5.30 -23.44 2.83
C VAL A 149 5.05 -22.53 1.63
N ASP A 150 4.29 -23.01 0.63
CA ASP A 150 4.02 -22.26 -0.60
C ASP A 150 3.20 -20.99 -0.34
N CYS A 151 2.21 -21.07 0.57
CA CYS A 151 1.40 -19.92 0.96
C CYS A 151 2.23 -18.87 1.70
N TRP A 152 3.14 -19.31 2.58
CA TRP A 152 4.05 -18.42 3.31
C TRP A 152 5.06 -17.75 2.37
N SER A 153 5.70 -18.54 1.49
CA SER A 153 6.65 -18.03 0.48
C SER A 153 5.99 -17.03 -0.48
N SER A 154 4.80 -17.36 -0.97
CA SER A 154 4.00 -16.45 -1.81
C SER A 154 3.63 -15.18 -1.05
N PHE A 155 3.24 -15.28 0.22
CA PHE A 155 2.93 -14.12 1.04
C PHE A 155 4.16 -13.20 1.21
N VAL A 156 5.30 -13.72 1.68
CA VAL A 156 6.47 -12.90 1.98
C VAL A 156 7.07 -12.24 0.73
N SER A 157 6.93 -12.89 -0.43
CA SER A 157 7.35 -12.34 -1.73
C SER A 157 6.54 -11.10 -2.12
N ASN A 158 5.24 -11.08 -1.83
CA ASN A 158 4.31 -10.04 -2.27
C ASN A 158 3.92 -9.03 -1.18
N ALA A 159 4.16 -9.35 0.09
CA ALA A 159 3.79 -8.53 1.23
C ALA A 159 4.57 -7.21 1.25
N SER A 160 3.93 -6.11 1.68
CA SER A 160 4.65 -4.85 1.94
C SER A 160 5.53 -4.95 3.20
N LEU A 161 6.49 -4.06 3.36
CA LEU A 161 7.37 -4.05 4.54
C LEU A 161 6.58 -3.97 5.86
N PHE A 162 5.50 -3.19 5.87
CA PHE A 162 4.58 -3.11 7.00
C PHE A 162 3.93 -4.45 7.32
N MET A 163 3.40 -5.15 6.30
CA MET A 163 2.81 -6.48 6.44
C MET A 163 3.83 -7.47 7.01
N LEU A 164 5.07 -7.45 6.52
CA LEU A 164 6.13 -8.33 6.99
C LEU A 164 6.41 -8.10 8.49
N ARG A 165 6.54 -6.86 8.94
CA ARG A 165 6.74 -6.54 10.37
C ARG A 165 5.60 -7.10 11.24
N GLN A 166 4.35 -6.87 10.84
CA GLN A 166 3.18 -7.37 11.57
C GLN A 166 3.09 -8.90 11.58
N THR A 167 3.41 -9.54 10.44
CA THR A 167 3.48 -11.00 10.31
C THR A 167 4.55 -11.60 11.20
N ARG A 168 5.74 -11.00 11.27
CA ARG A 168 6.82 -11.43 12.18
C ARG A 168 6.33 -11.39 13.62
N ASP A 169 5.77 -10.28 14.06
CA ASP A 169 5.33 -10.11 15.45
C ASP A 169 4.22 -11.12 15.79
N THR A 170 3.26 -11.33 14.89
CA THR A 170 2.20 -12.33 15.06
C THR A 170 2.75 -13.75 15.10
N ALA A 171 3.63 -14.11 14.18
CA ALA A 171 4.26 -15.43 14.12
C ALA A 171 5.09 -15.71 15.39
N TYR A 172 5.76 -14.70 15.93
CA TYR A 172 6.49 -14.79 17.19
C TYR A 172 5.56 -15.16 18.36
N TYR A 173 4.44 -14.45 18.51
CA TYR A 173 3.44 -14.76 19.54
C TYR A 173 2.89 -16.18 19.39
N HIS A 174 2.63 -16.63 18.17
CA HIS A 174 2.19 -18.00 17.89
C HIS A 174 3.27 -19.03 18.29
N ALA A 175 4.53 -18.79 17.94
CA ALA A 175 5.64 -19.68 18.27
C ALA A 175 5.85 -19.81 19.79
N GLU A 176 5.77 -18.70 20.53
CA GLU A 176 5.86 -18.72 21.99
C GLU A 176 4.65 -19.39 22.66
N GLY A 177 3.44 -19.07 22.19
CA GLY A 177 2.20 -19.69 22.66
C GLY A 177 2.20 -21.20 22.44
N TYR A 178 2.73 -21.65 21.30
CA TYR A 178 2.87 -23.07 20.97
C TYR A 178 3.85 -23.77 21.92
N LYS A 179 4.99 -23.14 22.21
CA LYS A 179 5.98 -23.67 23.17
C LYS A 179 5.36 -23.86 24.56
N ARG A 180 4.68 -22.83 25.09
CA ARG A 180 4.01 -22.90 26.40
C ARG A 180 2.92 -23.98 26.42
N SER A 181 2.13 -24.09 25.36
CA SER A 181 1.07 -25.10 25.25
C SER A 181 1.62 -26.53 25.19
N ARG A 182 2.76 -26.73 24.53
CA ARG A 182 3.48 -28.01 24.46
C ARG A 182 4.03 -28.40 25.83
N GLU A 183 4.65 -27.47 26.55
CA GLU A 183 5.17 -27.69 27.92
C GLU A 183 4.05 -28.09 28.90
N ARG A 184 2.87 -27.46 28.80
CA ARG A 184 1.69 -27.85 29.61
C ARG A 184 1.23 -29.28 29.30
N ARG A 185 1.20 -29.67 28.02
CA ARG A 185 0.81 -31.05 27.63
C ARG A 185 1.80 -32.09 28.16
N VAL A 186 3.10 -31.84 28.07
CA VAL A 186 4.12 -32.76 28.61
C VAL A 186 3.98 -32.92 30.13
N ARG A 187 3.77 -31.82 30.87
CA ARG A 187 3.51 -31.87 32.32
C ARG A 187 2.25 -32.69 32.65
N HIS A 188 1.16 -32.51 31.91
CA HIS A 188 -0.08 -33.26 32.15
C HIS A 188 0.06 -34.77 31.88
N VAL A 189 0.80 -35.18 30.84
CA VAL A 189 1.06 -36.60 30.56
C VAL A 189 1.90 -37.22 31.67
N PHE A 190 2.90 -36.50 32.19
CA PHE A 190 3.73 -36.99 33.30
C PHE A 190 2.91 -37.17 34.59
N LEU A 191 2.07 -36.18 34.95
CA LEU A 191 1.20 -36.24 36.13
C LEU A 191 0.16 -37.36 36.06
N ARG A 192 -0.39 -37.65 34.87
CA ARG A 192 -1.30 -38.79 34.70
C ARG A 192 -0.56 -40.11 34.89
N ARG A 193 0.66 -40.26 34.38
CA ARG A 193 1.43 -41.51 34.48
C ARG A 193 1.88 -41.82 35.91
N SER A 194 2.20 -40.81 36.72
CA SER A 194 2.51 -40.98 38.15
C SER A 194 1.31 -41.40 38.98
N HIS A 195 0.08 -41.03 38.59
CA HIS A 195 -1.14 -41.45 39.31
C HIS A 195 -1.46 -42.95 39.14
N TRP A 196 -0.98 -43.61 38.08
CA TRP A 196 -1.12 -45.06 37.90
C TRP A 196 -0.06 -45.87 38.67
N ALA A 197 1.06 -45.24 39.08
CA ALA A 197 2.13 -45.91 39.83
C ALA A 197 1.86 -46.01 41.34
N SER A 198 0.79 -45.38 41.85
CA SER A 198 0.43 -45.39 43.28
C SER A 198 -0.90 -46.07 43.58
N PHE A 199 -1.47 -46.82 42.62
CA PHE A 199 -2.51 -47.80 42.95
C PHE A 199 -1.84 -49.11 43.36
N PRO A 200 -1.86 -49.50 44.65
CA PRO A 200 -1.41 -50.81 45.06
C PRO A 200 -2.33 -51.85 44.41
N LEU A 201 -1.76 -52.65 43.50
CA LEU A 201 -2.16 -54.01 43.11
C LEU A 201 -3.58 -54.43 43.51
N ALA A 202 -4.57 -53.99 42.76
CA ALA A 202 -5.90 -54.62 42.71
C ALA A 202 -6.19 -55.17 41.29
N PHE A 203 -5.16 -55.68 40.61
CA PHE A 203 -5.29 -56.49 39.39
C PHE A 203 -4.81 -57.92 39.69
N ALA A 204 -5.59 -58.60 40.53
CA ALA A 204 -5.69 -60.05 40.48
C ALA A 204 -6.88 -60.42 39.56
N CYS A 205 -6.75 -61.54 38.83
CA CYS A 205 -7.75 -62.16 37.96
C CYS A 205 -7.87 -61.68 36.50
N LEU A 206 -6.78 -61.87 35.73
CA LEU A 206 -6.92 -62.38 34.35
C LEU A 206 -6.01 -63.60 34.20
N ARG A 207 -6.61 -64.79 34.32
CA ARG A 207 -5.99 -66.08 33.99
C ARG A 207 -5.89 -66.19 32.48
N LEU A 208 -4.67 -66.11 31.94
CA LEU A 208 -4.37 -66.58 30.60
C LEU A 208 -4.25 -68.10 30.64
N TYR A 209 -5.13 -68.82 29.93
CA TYR A 209 -4.98 -70.25 29.69
C TYR A 209 -4.22 -70.46 28.37
N PRO A 210 -3.12 -71.24 28.36
CA PRO A 210 -2.51 -71.69 27.11
C PRO A 210 -3.36 -72.82 26.52
N VAL A 211 -3.92 -72.60 25.33
CA VAL A 211 -4.53 -73.66 24.51
C VAL A 211 -3.45 -74.17 23.57
N CYS A 212 -3.13 -75.46 23.65
CA CYS A 212 -2.11 -76.11 22.84
C CYS A 212 -2.80 -76.96 21.76
N GLU A 213 -2.99 -76.41 20.56
CA GLU A 213 -3.35 -77.18 19.36
C GLU A 213 -2.22 -77.03 18.33
N THR A 214 -1.55 -78.15 18.06
CA THR A 214 -0.66 -78.44 16.93
C THR A 214 -0.10 -77.25 16.14
N GLY A 215 0.97 -76.65 16.68
CA GLY A 215 2.11 -76.19 15.86
C GLY A 215 2.03 -74.85 15.12
N ARG A 216 1.12 -73.92 15.45
CA ARG A 216 1.22 -72.49 15.03
C ARG A 216 0.65 -71.56 16.09
N MET A 217 1.44 -70.61 16.58
CA MET A 217 0.98 -69.52 17.46
C MET A 217 0.29 -68.43 16.64
N THR A 218 -1.02 -68.27 16.80
CA THR A 218 -1.77 -67.07 16.39
C THR A 218 -2.44 -66.45 17.62
N MET A 219 -2.29 -65.14 17.81
CA MET A 219 -3.02 -64.39 18.84
C MET A 219 -4.41 -64.02 18.32
N ALA A 220 -5.45 -64.63 18.87
CA ALA A 220 -6.83 -64.26 18.60
C ALA A 220 -7.32 -63.27 19.67
N TYR A 221 -7.71 -62.07 19.24
CA TYR A 221 -8.45 -61.13 20.06
C TYR A 221 -9.94 -61.42 19.92
N VAL A 222 -10.58 -61.91 20.99
CA VAL A 222 -12.04 -62.03 21.06
C VAL A 222 -12.61 -60.69 21.50
N ALA A 223 -13.22 -59.95 20.57
CA ALA A 223 -13.94 -58.73 20.87
C ALA A 223 -15.31 -59.05 21.50
N HIS A 224 -15.59 -58.43 22.65
CA HIS A 224 -16.86 -58.55 23.35
C HIS A 224 -17.96 -57.77 22.61
N PRO A 225 -19.09 -58.39 22.22
CA PRO A 225 -20.16 -57.69 21.51
C PRO A 225 -21.14 -57.11 22.53
N GLN A 226 -21.03 -55.82 22.86
CA GLN A 226 -22.11 -54.97 23.39
C GLN A 226 -21.57 -53.56 23.70
N CYS A 227 -21.60 -52.66 22.72
CA CYS A 227 -21.72 -51.21 22.91
C CYS A 227 -21.93 -50.54 21.53
N THR A 228 -23.07 -50.83 20.92
CA THR A 228 -23.62 -50.04 19.81
C THR A 228 -24.87 -49.34 20.32
N SER A 229 -24.77 -48.05 20.57
CA SER A 229 -25.81 -47.04 20.27
C SER A 229 -25.46 -45.74 20.98
N TRP A 230 -25.63 -44.64 20.26
CA TRP A 230 -25.97 -43.26 20.64
C TRP A 230 -25.43 -42.36 19.53
N ASN A 231 -26.24 -42.18 18.47
CA ASN A 231 -27.17 -41.07 18.24
C ASN A 231 -26.47 -39.88 17.55
N THR A 232 -26.53 -39.85 16.21
CA THR A 232 -27.53 -39.17 15.36
C THR A 232 -27.22 -37.69 15.14
N ASN A 233 -26.70 -37.49 13.94
CA ASN A 233 -26.59 -36.24 13.19
C ASN A 233 -27.85 -35.38 13.32
N LYS A 234 -27.67 -34.15 13.81
CA LYS A 234 -28.59 -33.05 13.51
C LYS A 234 -28.25 -32.53 12.12
N ALA A 235 -29.05 -32.93 11.13
CA ALA A 235 -29.22 -32.19 9.90
C ALA A 235 -30.03 -30.92 10.23
N GLY A 236 -29.37 -29.77 10.10
CA GLY A 236 -29.97 -28.44 10.21
C GLY A 236 -30.04 -27.83 8.83
N GLU A 237 -31.18 -28.03 8.20
CA GLU A 237 -31.67 -27.44 6.96
C GLU A 237 -32.05 -25.98 7.23
N GLN A 238 -31.36 -25.01 6.60
CA GLN A 238 -31.85 -23.64 6.47
C GLN A 238 -31.52 -23.05 5.10
N ASP A 239 -32.61 -22.70 4.43
CA ASP A 239 -32.78 -21.94 3.20
C ASP A 239 -31.90 -20.70 3.06
N ALA A 240 -31.38 -20.49 1.85
CA ALA A 240 -31.00 -19.16 1.37
C ALA A 240 -31.44 -18.98 -0.09
N ILE A 241 -32.59 -18.34 -0.20
CA ILE A 241 -33.23 -17.70 -1.34
C ILE A 241 -32.20 -16.95 -2.21
N ARG A 242 -32.01 -17.45 -3.44
CA ARG A 242 -31.28 -16.77 -4.51
C ARG A 242 -32.21 -15.75 -5.18
N LYS A 243 -32.12 -14.48 -4.76
CA LYS A 243 -32.66 -13.34 -5.51
C LYS A 243 -31.55 -12.68 -6.30
N GLU A 244 -31.67 -12.70 -7.62
CA GLU A 244 -30.97 -11.78 -8.52
C GLU A 244 -31.47 -10.34 -8.31
N PRO A 245 -30.59 -9.35 -8.54
CA PRO A 245 -30.96 -8.29 -9.48
C PRO A 245 -29.81 -8.05 -10.48
N SER A 246 -30.10 -8.09 -11.78
CA SER A 246 -30.62 -6.96 -12.56
C SER A 246 -29.59 -5.85 -12.77
N SER A 247 -29.04 -5.85 -13.98
CA SER A 247 -28.97 -4.71 -14.89
C SER A 247 -28.41 -3.38 -14.33
N ARG A 248 -27.14 -3.07 -14.64
CA ARG A 248 -26.76 -1.66 -14.84
C ARG A 248 -25.78 -1.49 -15.98
N THR A 249 -26.38 -1.28 -17.14
CA THR A 249 -25.82 -0.66 -18.34
C THR A 249 -25.37 0.76 -17.99
N LEU A 250 -24.07 1.02 -17.98
CA LEU A 250 -23.53 2.38 -18.09
C LEU A 250 -23.20 2.65 -19.55
N ARG A 251 -24.17 3.21 -20.26
CA ARG A 251 -23.91 4.06 -21.44
C ARG A 251 -23.21 5.31 -20.93
N ASN A 252 -22.03 5.60 -21.47
CA ASN A 252 -21.47 6.94 -21.41
C ASN A 252 -21.40 7.45 -22.85
N ASP A 253 -22.47 8.15 -23.22
CA ASP A 253 -22.59 8.92 -24.45
C ASP A 253 -22.09 10.35 -24.18
N GLN A 254 -21.31 10.86 -25.13
CA GLN A 254 -21.18 12.27 -25.51
C GLN A 254 -20.45 13.25 -24.58
N SER A 255 -19.33 13.80 -25.05
CA SER A 255 -19.29 15.20 -25.52
C SER A 255 -17.94 15.58 -26.16
N SER A 256 -17.98 15.81 -27.47
CA SER A 256 -17.47 17.02 -28.13
C SER A 256 -16.01 17.45 -27.94
N ARG A 257 -15.13 17.05 -28.88
CA ARG A 257 -13.94 17.83 -29.24
C ARG A 257 -14.29 18.83 -30.35
N PRO A 258 -14.09 20.14 -30.18
CA PRO A 258 -14.08 21.07 -31.31
C PRO A 258 -12.76 20.97 -32.07
N SER A 259 -12.92 20.82 -33.38
CA SER A 259 -11.91 21.04 -34.41
C SER A 259 -11.58 22.53 -34.46
N SER A 260 -10.31 22.90 -34.34
CA SER A 260 -9.82 24.19 -34.83
C SER A 260 -8.48 23.97 -35.52
N ALA A 261 -8.58 23.81 -36.83
CA ALA A 261 -7.53 24.15 -37.78
C ALA A 261 -7.46 25.68 -37.96
N ASN A 262 -6.31 26.12 -38.47
CA ASN A 262 -5.97 27.44 -39.04
C ASN A 262 -5.37 28.48 -38.08
N ALA A 263 -4.04 28.55 -38.05
CA ALA A 263 -3.30 29.63 -38.73
C ALA A 263 -1.99 29.06 -39.28
#